data_AF-A0A7J7PQS6-F1
#
_entry.id   AF-A0A7J7PQS6-F1
#
_cell.length_a   1.000
_cell.length_b   1.000
_cell.length_c   1.000
_cell.angle_alpha   90.00
_cell.angle_beta   90.00
_cell.angle_gamma   90.00
#
_symmetry.space_group_name_H-M   'P 1'
#
loop_
_entity.id
_entity.type
_entity.pdbx_description
1 polymer ?
#
loop_
_entity_poly.entity_id
_entity_poly.type
_entity_poly.pdbx_seq_one_letter_code
_entity_poly.pdbx_strand_id
1 'polypeptide(L)'
;MRPARRIKQAGEVASKLQTLLQSSTMSQLLQRPQPLSRAAVQDAQLMHCCNLLGHLGRVLQETPPSLKLQMLDAILQRQAALGVGTLVAWVQQQPEQLLGVRSSVGPGTDVSVAIDGAILKLWGAGIAFLGDAVAVAMLRDRENAAADGVAASLTQQLDQSGWLGSLPGCLSALMRLAQQQLVVQSATSSAWLPPKLLLGVVQRLLSWWVNYVQRVPALVPTVVGTLLPLVQQLQSCSAQLLGTAAEPAAPTAEDSEAQAGSHSCSRHPLQSALLELHPTASMLACLLASELGGAKAGAGGAADLLRLQHEPAVAELQLQALAAWTAQLHQHHVAQQQQQHHQQHQDQLAQQPSKQQQVCADDIPAYHQGMLRLLPGSQAYQDAAAAEAVRRGLPFEASARQAQLLAGSCCYTIFSYLRHSLASTSGQQQLSRDALVVSPAAVRLVLELQLLAASEVQRQRQNQCSSSSSSSSNSSSNSSSSSNSSSNSSRRH
;
A
#
# COMPACT_ATOMS: atom_id res chain seq x y z
N MET A 1 22.12 -24.86 -13.33
CA MET A 1 21.78 -25.88 -12.31
C MET A 1 20.40 -26.44 -12.60
N ARG A 2 20.17 -27.76 -12.43
CA ARG A 2 18.83 -28.36 -12.63
C ARG A 2 17.83 -27.84 -11.58
N PRO A 3 16.57 -27.52 -11.93
CA PRO A 3 15.49 -27.13 -11.02
C PRO A 3 15.45 -27.88 -9.69
N ALA A 4 15.45 -29.22 -9.75
CA ALA A 4 15.40 -30.08 -8.58
C ALA A 4 16.58 -29.88 -7.60
N ARG A 5 17.78 -29.53 -8.10
CA ARG A 5 18.93 -29.24 -7.23
C ARG A 5 18.75 -27.96 -6.43
N ARG A 6 18.12 -26.92 -7.01
CA ARG A 6 17.86 -25.66 -6.31
C ARG A 6 16.82 -25.83 -5.20
N ILE A 7 15.73 -26.55 -5.49
CA ILE A 7 14.71 -26.87 -4.48
C ILE A 7 15.31 -27.68 -3.34
N LYS A 8 16.11 -28.71 -3.66
CA LYS A 8 16.83 -29.50 -2.64
C LYS A 8 17.77 -28.63 -1.80
N GLN A 9 18.54 -27.76 -2.44
CA GLN A 9 19.46 -26.84 -1.75
C GLN A 9 18.71 -25.89 -0.82
N ALA A 10 17.58 -25.31 -1.25
CA ALA A 10 16.74 -24.47 -0.41
C ALA A 10 16.23 -25.24 0.82
N GLY A 11 15.75 -26.48 0.61
CA GLY A 11 15.31 -27.37 1.70
C GLY A 11 16.43 -27.74 2.68
N GLU A 12 17.63 -28.02 2.19
CA GLU A 12 18.80 -28.31 3.03
C GLU A 12 19.21 -27.10 3.89
N VAL A 13 19.20 -25.90 3.31
CA VAL A 13 19.53 -24.66 4.04
C VAL A 13 18.44 -24.33 5.07
N ALA A 14 17.17 -24.51 4.70
CA ALA A 14 16.02 -24.36 5.61
C ALA A 14 16.12 -25.34 6.79
N SER A 15 16.47 -26.60 6.53
CA SER A 15 16.69 -27.59 7.58
C SER A 15 17.85 -27.22 8.50
N LYS A 16 18.97 -26.72 7.96
CA LYS A 16 20.11 -26.26 8.77
C LYS A 16 19.72 -25.10 9.68
N LEU A 17 18.94 -24.15 9.17
CA LEU A 17 18.41 -23.04 9.97
C LEU A 17 17.53 -23.57 11.11
N GLN A 18 16.63 -24.51 10.82
CA GLN A 18 15.78 -25.12 11.83
C GLN A 18 16.59 -25.87 12.90
N THR A 19 17.59 -26.66 12.51
CA THR A 19 18.48 -27.36 13.47
C THR A 19 19.25 -26.38 14.35
N LEU A 20 19.72 -25.27 13.78
CA LEU A 20 20.39 -24.21 14.53
C LEU A 20 19.45 -23.55 15.55
N LEU A 21 18.20 -23.28 15.16
CA LEU A 21 17.17 -22.71 16.03
C LEU A 21 16.75 -23.64 17.17
N GLN A 22 16.76 -24.95 16.91
CA GLN A 22 16.47 -25.99 17.91
C GLN A 22 17.67 -26.29 18.84
N SER A 23 18.84 -25.72 18.57
CA SER A 23 19.99 -25.90 19.46
C SER A 23 19.72 -25.32 20.85
N SER A 24 20.25 -25.98 21.89
CA SER A 24 20.06 -25.54 23.27
C SER A 24 20.54 -24.10 23.48
N THR A 25 21.66 -23.71 22.88
CA THR A 25 22.19 -22.33 22.96
C THR A 25 21.23 -21.30 22.37
N MET A 26 20.67 -21.59 21.18
CA MET A 26 19.73 -20.66 20.56
C MET A 26 18.41 -20.61 21.33
N SER A 27 17.90 -21.74 21.82
CA SER A 27 16.69 -21.76 22.65
C SER A 27 16.86 -20.95 23.94
N GLN A 28 18.02 -21.04 24.60
CA GLN A 28 18.34 -20.23 25.78
C GLN A 28 18.45 -18.75 25.45
N LEU A 29 18.99 -18.41 24.28
CA LEU A 29 19.10 -17.05 23.78
C LEU A 29 17.71 -16.44 23.49
N LEU A 30 16.80 -17.22 22.92
CA LEU A 30 15.44 -16.78 22.60
C LEU A 30 14.53 -16.67 23.83
N GLN A 31 14.79 -17.43 24.90
CA GLN A 31 13.99 -17.41 26.12
C GLN A 31 14.35 -16.28 27.10
N ARG A 32 15.55 -15.69 27.02
CA ARG A 32 16.00 -14.68 27.98
C ARG A 32 16.13 -13.28 27.34
N PRO A 33 15.66 -12.22 28.01
CA PRO A 33 16.07 -10.86 27.69
C PRO A 33 17.60 -10.80 27.77
N GLN A 34 18.27 -10.41 26.69
CA GLN A 34 19.72 -10.48 26.65
C GLN A 34 20.37 -9.45 27.58
N PRO A 35 21.38 -9.85 28.38
CA PRO A 35 22.21 -8.89 29.09
C PRO A 35 23.00 -8.03 28.08
N LEU A 36 23.34 -6.80 28.49
CA LEU A 36 24.08 -5.83 27.67
C LEU A 36 25.45 -6.35 27.18
N SER A 37 26.03 -7.33 27.89
CA SER A 37 27.27 -8.02 27.48
C SER A 37 26.93 -9.37 26.84
N ARG A 38 27.10 -9.48 25.52
CA ARG A 38 26.99 -10.76 24.81
C ARG A 38 28.30 -11.52 24.84
N ALA A 39 28.20 -12.83 25.03
CA ALA A 39 29.32 -13.72 24.79
C ALA A 39 29.58 -13.83 23.27
N ALA A 40 30.84 -13.79 22.86
CA ALA A 40 31.23 -13.91 21.44
C ALA A 40 30.64 -15.13 20.72
N VAL A 41 30.36 -16.21 21.46
CA VAL A 41 29.71 -17.43 20.96
C VAL A 41 28.28 -17.15 20.47
N GLN A 42 27.53 -16.29 21.16
CA GLN A 42 26.17 -15.92 20.77
C GLN A 42 26.18 -15.10 19.48
N ASP A 43 27.09 -14.14 19.36
CA ASP A 43 27.22 -13.34 18.13
C ASP A 43 27.62 -14.20 16.93
N ALA A 44 28.50 -15.18 17.11
CA ALA A 44 28.86 -16.13 16.06
C ALA A 44 27.63 -16.95 15.57
N GLN A 45 26.76 -17.37 16.50
CA GLN A 45 25.52 -18.10 16.15
C GLN A 45 24.50 -17.20 15.44
N LEU A 46 24.33 -15.97 15.90
CA LEU A 46 23.44 -14.99 15.23
C LEU A 46 23.97 -14.69 13.82
N MET A 47 25.27 -14.48 13.65
CA MET A 47 25.88 -14.30 12.33
C MET A 47 25.73 -15.55 11.43
N HIS A 48 25.79 -16.75 12.00
CA HIS A 48 25.50 -17.97 11.25
C HIS A 48 24.03 -17.99 10.77
N CYS A 49 23.08 -17.58 11.61
CA CYS A 49 21.68 -17.40 11.21
C CYS A 49 21.56 -16.38 10.06
N CYS A 50 22.19 -15.20 10.19
CA CYS A 50 22.20 -14.17 9.16
C CYS A 50 22.64 -14.73 7.80
N ASN A 51 23.72 -15.51 7.79
CA ASN A 51 24.27 -16.09 6.57
C ASN A 51 23.32 -17.11 5.94
N LEU A 52 22.66 -17.95 6.76
CA LEU A 52 21.65 -18.90 6.28
C LEU A 52 20.42 -18.17 5.71
N LEU A 53 19.94 -17.11 6.37
CA LEU A 53 18.83 -16.27 5.88
C LEU A 53 19.18 -15.57 4.57
N GLY A 54 20.35 -14.96 4.48
CA GLY A 54 20.84 -14.34 3.25
C GLY A 54 21.03 -15.35 2.11
N HIS A 55 21.37 -16.60 2.43
CA HIS A 55 21.43 -17.69 1.44
C HIS A 55 20.04 -18.10 0.97
N LEU A 56 19.06 -18.25 1.87
CA LEU A 56 17.67 -18.55 1.51
C LEU A 56 17.05 -17.45 0.64
N GLY A 57 17.25 -16.18 1.02
CA GLY A 57 16.77 -15.02 0.25
C GLY A 57 17.34 -15.01 -1.17
N ARG A 58 18.67 -15.18 -1.32
CA ARG A 58 19.32 -15.24 -2.64
C ARG A 58 18.80 -16.39 -3.49
N VAL A 59 18.70 -17.58 -2.91
CA VAL A 59 18.15 -18.76 -3.63
C VAL A 59 16.72 -18.48 -4.10
N LEU A 60 15.90 -17.83 -3.27
CA LEU A 60 14.54 -17.40 -3.59
C LEU A 60 14.47 -16.38 -4.74
N GLN A 61 15.36 -15.39 -4.73
CA GLN A 61 15.43 -14.37 -5.77
C GLN A 61 15.94 -14.91 -7.12
N GLU A 62 16.99 -15.74 -7.11
CA GLU A 62 17.66 -16.30 -8.30
C GLU A 62 16.87 -17.43 -9.00
N THR A 63 15.84 -17.94 -8.35
CA THR A 63 15.01 -19.03 -8.89
C THR A 63 14.05 -18.49 -9.95
N PRO A 64 13.87 -19.16 -11.10
CA PRO A 64 12.94 -18.69 -12.12
C PRO A 64 11.50 -18.64 -11.59
N PRO A 65 10.65 -17.68 -12.02
CA PRO A 65 9.30 -17.49 -11.48
C PRO A 65 8.45 -18.76 -11.41
N SER A 66 8.56 -19.64 -12.42
CA SER A 66 7.83 -20.92 -12.50
C SER A 66 8.14 -21.92 -11.37
N LEU A 67 9.28 -21.78 -10.70
CA LEU A 67 9.72 -22.68 -9.62
C LEU A 67 9.68 -22.03 -8.24
N LYS A 68 9.47 -20.70 -8.17
CA LYS A 68 9.55 -19.97 -6.89
C LYS A 68 8.50 -20.47 -5.89
N LEU A 69 7.28 -20.78 -6.32
CA LEU A 69 6.23 -21.34 -5.45
C LEU A 69 6.58 -22.72 -4.90
N GLN A 70 7.07 -23.64 -5.73
CA GLN A 70 7.48 -24.99 -5.27
C GLN A 70 8.63 -24.92 -4.27
N MET A 71 9.55 -23.98 -4.50
CA MET A 71 10.67 -23.79 -3.59
C MET A 71 10.24 -23.14 -2.28
N LEU A 72 9.33 -22.16 -2.32
CA LEU A 72 8.75 -21.57 -1.12
C LEU A 72 7.98 -22.64 -0.32
N ASP A 73 7.20 -23.49 -0.98
CA ASP A 73 6.54 -24.63 -0.33
C ASP A 73 7.55 -25.56 0.37
N ALA A 74 8.64 -25.94 -0.31
CA ALA A 74 9.69 -26.76 0.31
C ALA A 74 10.35 -26.08 1.53
N ILE A 75 10.49 -24.75 1.51
CA ILE A 75 10.99 -23.96 2.65
C ILE A 75 9.97 -23.95 3.80
N LEU A 76 8.68 -23.79 3.49
CA LEU A 76 7.59 -23.77 4.46
C LEU A 76 7.39 -25.14 5.12
N GLN A 77 7.51 -26.25 4.38
CA GLN A 77 7.44 -27.60 4.93
C GLN A 77 8.53 -27.87 5.98
N ARG A 78 9.64 -27.13 5.94
CA ARG A 78 10.72 -27.17 6.94
C ARG A 78 10.54 -26.15 8.08
N GLN A 79 9.38 -25.51 8.17
CA GLN A 79 9.05 -24.49 9.17
C GLN A 79 10.09 -23.35 9.22
N ALA A 80 10.79 -23.09 8.12
CA ALA A 80 11.82 -22.07 8.12
C ALA A 80 11.20 -20.67 8.31
N ALA A 81 10.04 -20.39 7.71
CA ALA A 81 9.36 -19.12 7.90
C ALA A 81 8.90 -18.91 9.35
N LEU A 82 8.40 -19.94 10.01
CA LEU A 82 8.14 -19.94 11.46
C LEU A 82 9.41 -19.55 12.24
N GLY A 83 10.53 -20.24 11.98
CA GLY A 83 11.80 -19.97 12.63
C GLY A 83 12.35 -18.56 12.40
N VAL A 84 12.29 -18.06 11.15
CA VAL A 84 12.66 -16.67 10.82
C VAL A 84 11.75 -15.69 11.54
N GLY A 85 10.45 -15.93 11.53
CA GLY A 85 9.46 -15.12 12.21
C GLY A 85 9.73 -15.04 13.71
N THR A 86 10.10 -16.15 14.36
CA THR A 86 10.44 -16.18 15.79
C THR A 86 11.71 -15.37 16.07
N LEU A 87 12.74 -15.49 15.23
CA LEU A 87 13.96 -14.68 15.35
C LEU A 87 13.65 -13.19 15.21
N VAL A 88 12.88 -12.82 14.19
CA VAL A 88 12.52 -11.43 13.94
C VAL A 88 11.67 -10.89 15.09
N ALA A 89 10.64 -11.63 15.55
CA ALA A 89 9.81 -11.25 16.68
C ALA A 89 10.64 -11.06 17.95
N TRP A 90 11.58 -11.97 18.22
CA TRP A 90 12.50 -11.88 19.36
C TRP A 90 13.37 -10.62 19.28
N VAL A 91 13.94 -10.30 18.11
CA VAL A 91 14.69 -9.04 17.93
C VAL A 91 13.78 -7.82 18.12
N GLN A 92 12.54 -7.87 17.60
CA GLN A 92 11.58 -6.78 17.71
C GLN A 92 11.14 -6.50 19.15
N GLN A 93 11.18 -7.50 20.04
CA GLN A 93 10.93 -7.34 21.48
C GLN A 93 12.08 -6.61 22.21
N GLN A 94 13.20 -6.34 21.54
CA GLN A 94 14.38 -5.67 22.12
C GLN A 94 14.67 -4.34 21.42
N PRO A 95 13.77 -3.34 21.53
CA PRO A 95 13.92 -2.06 20.84
C PRO A 95 15.21 -1.34 21.24
N GLU A 96 15.63 -1.45 22.51
CA GLU A 96 16.87 -0.85 23.01
C GLU A 96 18.12 -1.38 22.31
N GLN A 97 18.12 -2.64 21.86
CA GLN A 97 19.26 -3.21 21.13
C GLN A 97 19.25 -2.82 19.64
N LEU A 98 18.06 -2.61 19.07
CA LEU A 98 17.92 -2.00 17.75
C LEU A 98 18.34 -0.52 17.78
N LEU A 99 18.16 0.16 18.93
CA LEU A 99 18.53 1.54 19.19
C LEU A 99 20.02 1.74 19.51
N GLY A 100 20.57 0.89 20.39
CA GLY A 100 21.85 1.09 21.08
C GLY A 100 23.10 1.00 20.20
N VAL A 101 23.00 0.45 18.99
CA VAL A 101 24.11 0.39 18.03
C VAL A 101 24.57 1.80 17.59
N ARG A 102 23.76 2.84 17.80
CA ARG A 102 24.09 4.20 17.37
C ARG A 102 24.95 4.99 18.35
N SER A 103 24.84 4.75 19.65
CA SER A 103 25.55 5.56 20.65
C SER A 103 27.06 5.32 20.66
N SER A 104 27.55 4.23 20.05
CA SER A 104 28.97 3.87 20.01
C SER A 104 29.72 4.35 18.77
N VAL A 105 29.03 4.91 17.78
CA VAL A 105 29.64 5.31 16.50
C VAL A 105 30.04 6.78 16.61
N GLY A 106 31.32 7.03 16.81
CA GLY A 106 31.87 8.38 16.87
C GLY A 106 31.61 9.15 15.55
N PRO A 107 31.47 10.48 15.61
CA PRO A 107 31.35 11.31 14.42
C PRO A 107 32.58 11.10 13.52
N GLY A 108 32.40 10.46 12.36
CA GLY A 108 33.46 10.23 11.36
C GLY A 108 33.73 8.78 11.00
N THR A 109 33.13 7.79 11.66
CA THR A 109 33.25 6.39 11.25
C THR A 109 32.25 6.07 10.13
N ASP A 110 32.74 5.45 9.05
CA ASP A 110 31.94 5.15 7.86
C ASP A 110 30.74 4.24 8.20
N VAL A 111 29.53 4.70 7.89
CA VAL A 111 28.26 4.15 8.40
C VAL A 111 27.95 2.77 7.81
N SER A 112 28.58 2.39 6.68
CA SER A 112 28.42 1.04 6.13
C SER A 112 29.11 -0.04 6.99
N VAL A 113 30.14 0.35 7.76
CA VAL A 113 30.81 -0.51 8.75
C VAL A 113 30.05 -0.46 10.09
N ALA A 114 29.34 0.63 10.38
CA ALA A 114 28.64 0.83 11.65
C ALA A 114 27.37 -0.01 11.87
N ILE A 115 26.85 -0.72 10.86
CA ILE A 115 25.79 -1.73 11.04
C ILE A 115 26.42 -3.02 11.59
N ASP A 116 27.38 -2.97 12.52
CA ASP A 116 28.13 -4.15 12.95
C ASP A 116 27.45 -4.97 14.06
N GLY A 117 26.28 -4.52 14.52
CA GLY A 117 25.44 -5.31 15.40
C GLY A 117 24.90 -6.55 14.68
N ALA A 118 25.35 -7.74 15.10
CA ALA A 118 24.84 -9.03 14.61
C ALA A 118 23.30 -9.11 14.63
N ILE A 119 22.66 -8.48 15.62
CA ILE A 119 21.19 -8.39 15.73
C ILE A 119 20.56 -7.55 14.61
N LEU A 120 21.11 -6.38 14.29
CA LEU A 120 20.55 -5.53 13.24
C LEU A 120 20.71 -6.20 11.87
N LYS A 121 21.86 -6.87 11.63
CA LYS A 121 22.07 -7.72 10.45
C LYS A 121 21.06 -8.88 10.41
N LEU A 122 20.81 -9.54 11.54
CA LEU A 122 19.86 -10.65 11.64
C LEU A 122 18.43 -10.21 11.34
N TRP A 123 18.01 -9.11 11.95
CA TRP A 123 16.69 -8.53 11.75
C TRP A 123 16.51 -8.08 10.30
N GLY A 124 17.48 -7.35 9.75
CA GLY A 124 17.45 -6.93 8.34
C GLY A 124 17.36 -8.13 7.37
N ALA A 125 18.18 -9.16 7.58
CA ALA A 125 18.16 -10.38 6.78
C ALA A 125 16.84 -11.16 6.91
N GLY A 126 16.30 -11.24 8.14
CA GLY A 126 15.02 -11.88 8.40
C GLY A 126 13.86 -11.14 7.73
N ILE A 127 13.77 -9.82 7.91
CA ILE A 127 12.77 -8.97 7.25
C ILE A 127 12.89 -9.07 5.73
N ALA A 128 14.11 -9.03 5.17
CA ALA A 128 14.33 -9.19 3.73
C ALA A 128 13.82 -10.55 3.22
N PHE A 129 14.17 -11.66 3.89
CA PHE A 129 13.68 -12.99 3.55
C PHE A 129 12.15 -13.09 3.61
N LEU A 130 11.52 -12.57 4.67
CA LEU A 130 10.07 -12.56 4.79
C LEU A 130 9.41 -11.74 3.67
N GLY A 131 9.99 -10.60 3.34
CA GLY A 131 9.55 -9.78 2.20
C GLY A 131 9.65 -10.51 0.87
N ASP A 132 10.70 -11.30 0.65
CA ASP A 132 10.86 -12.11 -0.56
C ASP A 132 9.91 -13.29 -0.59
N ALA A 133 9.69 -13.97 0.54
CA ALA A 133 8.73 -15.05 0.68
C ALA A 133 7.31 -14.58 0.34
N VAL A 134 6.89 -13.43 0.89
CA VAL A 134 5.60 -12.82 0.56
C VAL A 134 5.54 -12.42 -0.91
N ALA A 135 6.60 -11.80 -1.46
CA ALA A 135 6.64 -11.42 -2.87
C ALA A 135 6.53 -12.64 -3.81
N VAL A 136 7.14 -13.77 -3.45
CA VAL A 136 6.98 -15.03 -4.18
C VAL A 136 5.56 -15.57 -4.09
N ALA A 137 4.95 -15.54 -2.90
CA ALA A 137 3.56 -15.93 -2.73
C ALA A 137 2.59 -15.02 -3.51
N MET A 138 3.00 -13.78 -3.82
CA MET A 138 2.25 -12.85 -4.69
C MET A 138 2.40 -13.12 -6.19
N LEU A 139 3.30 -14.01 -6.63
CA LEU A 139 3.43 -14.40 -8.04
C LEU A 139 2.17 -15.18 -8.44
N ARG A 140 1.18 -14.40 -8.84
CA ARG A 140 -0.18 -14.81 -9.07
C ARG A 140 -0.23 -15.61 -10.36
N ASP A 141 -0.52 -16.89 -10.23
CA ASP A 141 -1.22 -17.60 -11.29
C ASP A 141 -2.66 -17.80 -10.81
N ARG A 142 -3.63 -17.19 -11.49
CA ARG A 142 -5.02 -17.12 -11.00
C ARG A 142 -5.62 -18.52 -10.79
N GLU A 143 -5.05 -19.53 -11.42
CA GLU A 143 -5.53 -20.91 -11.50
C GLU A 143 -4.77 -21.89 -10.60
N ASN A 144 -3.74 -21.45 -9.88
CA ASN A 144 -2.89 -22.37 -9.13
C ASN A 144 -3.36 -22.54 -7.67
N ALA A 145 -4.13 -23.60 -7.41
CA ALA A 145 -4.58 -23.99 -6.07
C ALA A 145 -3.41 -24.24 -5.08
N ALA A 146 -2.21 -24.56 -5.57
CA ALA A 146 -1.04 -24.69 -4.70
C ALA A 146 -0.62 -23.36 -4.07
N ALA A 147 -0.87 -22.23 -4.76
CA ALA A 147 -0.56 -20.90 -4.23
C ALA A 147 -1.42 -20.57 -3.00
N ASP A 148 -2.67 -21.02 -2.98
CA ASP A 148 -3.59 -20.86 -1.85
C ASP A 148 -3.10 -21.64 -0.61
N GLY A 149 -2.64 -22.88 -0.80
CA GLY A 149 -2.06 -23.69 0.29
C GLY A 149 -0.75 -23.13 0.84
N VAL A 150 0.12 -22.62 -0.03
CA VAL A 150 1.33 -21.88 0.35
C VAL A 150 0.96 -20.62 1.12
N ALA A 151 -0.10 -19.91 0.72
CA ALA A 151 -0.52 -18.69 1.38
C ALA A 151 -1.11 -18.91 2.78
N ALA A 152 -1.93 -19.94 2.92
CA ALA A 152 -2.40 -20.43 4.21
C ALA A 152 -1.23 -20.77 5.14
N SER A 153 -0.30 -21.59 4.64
CA SER A 153 0.84 -22.09 5.42
C SER A 153 1.79 -20.96 5.85
N LEU A 154 2.11 -20.03 4.95
CA LEU A 154 2.95 -18.88 5.27
C LEU A 154 2.29 -18.00 6.32
N THR A 155 1.00 -17.65 6.16
CA THR A 155 0.30 -16.81 7.15
C THR A 155 0.24 -17.49 8.51
N GLN A 156 -0.09 -18.78 8.55
CA GLN A 156 -0.15 -19.55 9.78
C GLN A 156 1.20 -19.64 10.49
N GLN A 157 2.30 -19.85 9.74
CA GLN A 157 3.63 -19.88 10.34
C GLN A 157 4.05 -18.52 10.90
N LEU A 158 3.71 -17.42 10.22
CA LEU A 158 4.02 -16.07 10.70
C LEU A 158 3.20 -15.68 11.94
N ASP A 159 1.98 -16.19 12.04
CA ASP A 159 1.12 -16.05 13.22
C ASP A 159 1.68 -16.83 14.41
N GLN A 160 1.96 -18.12 14.21
CA GLN A 160 2.55 -19.00 15.22
C GLN A 160 3.93 -18.54 15.69
N SER A 161 4.67 -17.82 14.85
CA SER A 161 5.98 -17.29 15.22
C SER A 161 5.89 -16.10 16.18
N GLY A 162 4.69 -15.55 16.39
CA GLY A 162 4.46 -14.31 17.12
C GLY A 162 4.90 -13.04 16.38
N TRP A 163 5.36 -13.15 15.13
CA TRP A 163 5.83 -11.99 14.36
C TRP A 163 4.69 -11.03 14.03
N LEU A 164 3.54 -11.58 13.60
CA LEU A 164 2.35 -10.77 13.34
C LEU A 164 1.89 -10.01 14.59
N GLY A 165 1.92 -10.66 15.75
CA GLY A 165 1.59 -10.05 17.03
C GLY A 165 2.60 -9.00 17.50
N SER A 166 3.88 -9.09 17.11
CA SER A 166 4.92 -8.11 17.48
C SER A 166 5.00 -6.91 16.53
N LEU A 167 4.36 -6.96 15.36
CA LEU A 167 4.38 -5.87 14.37
C LEU A 167 3.94 -4.50 14.95
N PRO A 168 2.81 -4.39 15.68
CA PRO A 168 2.38 -3.10 16.22
C PRO A 168 3.41 -2.49 17.18
N GLY A 169 3.88 -3.26 18.17
CA GLY A 169 4.88 -2.79 19.13
C GLY A 169 6.20 -2.40 18.46
N CYS A 170 6.64 -3.17 17.45
CA CYS A 170 7.83 -2.86 16.68
C CYS A 170 7.68 -1.56 15.90
N LEU A 171 6.54 -1.36 15.22
CA LEU A 171 6.26 -0.13 14.49
C LEU A 171 6.30 1.08 15.41
N SER A 172 5.63 1.08 16.57
CA SER A 172 5.70 2.24 17.46
C SER A 172 7.06 2.46 18.11
N ALA A 173 7.85 1.41 18.35
CA ALA A 173 9.24 1.58 18.78
C ALA A 173 10.10 2.24 17.69
N LEU A 174 10.02 1.75 16.45
CA LEU A 174 10.76 2.31 15.32
C LEU A 174 10.29 3.72 14.95
N MET A 175 9.01 4.02 15.15
CA MET A 175 8.46 5.35 14.91
C MET A 175 8.90 6.37 15.97
N ARG A 176 8.93 6.00 17.25
CA ARG A 176 9.54 6.82 18.30
C ARG A 176 11.02 7.08 18.03
N LEU A 177 11.74 6.06 17.59
CA LEU A 177 13.15 6.14 17.18
C LEU A 177 13.32 7.12 16.01
N ALA A 178 12.49 7.00 14.99
CA ALA A 178 12.49 7.91 13.85
C ALA A 178 12.22 9.36 14.26
N GLN A 179 11.28 9.59 15.18
CA GLN A 179 10.96 10.91 15.70
C GLN A 179 12.11 11.51 16.51
N GLN A 180 12.79 10.72 17.35
CA GLN A 180 13.99 11.16 18.06
C GLN A 180 15.12 11.56 17.10
N GLN A 181 15.24 10.86 15.97
CA GLN A 181 16.25 11.16 14.94
C GLN A 181 15.93 12.41 14.12
N LEU A 182 14.66 12.77 13.98
CA LEU A 182 14.26 14.04 13.37
C LEU A 182 14.73 15.25 14.19
N VAL A 183 14.74 15.12 15.52
CA VAL A 183 15.20 16.19 16.44
C VAL A 183 16.72 16.35 16.37
N VAL A 184 17.46 15.25 16.23
CA VAL A 184 18.92 15.28 16.07
C VAL A 184 19.24 15.46 14.58
N GLN A 185 19.27 16.71 14.12
CA GLN A 185 19.37 17.18 12.71
C GLN A 185 20.51 16.62 11.82
N SER A 186 21.25 15.59 12.22
CA SER A 186 22.34 14.96 11.47
C SER A 186 22.01 13.53 10.98
N ALA A 187 20.73 13.19 10.81
CA ALA A 187 20.33 11.85 10.36
C ALA A 187 20.82 11.57 8.92
N THR A 188 21.87 10.76 8.80
CA THR A 188 22.33 10.17 7.54
C THR A 188 21.22 9.33 6.91
N SER A 189 21.17 9.24 5.58
CA SER A 189 20.14 8.49 4.81
C SER A 189 19.94 7.04 5.29
N SER A 190 20.98 6.40 5.83
CA SER A 190 20.94 5.03 6.37
C SER A 190 20.14 4.89 7.66
N ALA A 191 19.90 5.97 8.41
CA ALA A 191 19.09 5.99 9.63
C ALA A 191 17.67 5.44 9.43
N TRP A 192 17.14 5.69 8.24
CA TRP A 192 15.77 5.36 7.85
C TRP A 192 15.62 3.95 7.29
N LEU A 193 16.73 3.23 7.10
CA LEU A 193 16.70 1.91 6.46
C LEU A 193 15.86 0.91 7.26
N PRO A 194 15.99 0.77 8.59
CA PRO A 194 15.18 -0.18 9.34
C PRO A 194 13.67 0.07 9.23
N PRO A 195 13.13 1.25 9.58
CA PRO A 195 11.69 1.44 9.51
C PRO A 195 11.16 1.36 8.07
N LYS A 196 11.94 1.79 7.06
CA LYS A 196 11.57 1.63 5.65
C LYS A 196 11.47 0.15 5.25
N LEU A 197 12.42 -0.68 5.66
CA LEU A 197 12.39 -2.12 5.38
C LEU A 197 11.18 -2.78 6.03
N LEU A 198 10.89 -2.47 7.29
CA LEU A 198 9.74 -3.03 7.99
C LEU A 198 8.44 -2.62 7.30
N LEU A 199 8.23 -1.32 7.05
CA LEU A 199 7.04 -0.81 6.38
C LEU A 199 6.86 -1.44 4.99
N GLY A 200 7.94 -1.60 4.23
CA GLY A 200 7.88 -2.26 2.93
C GLY A 200 7.52 -3.75 2.99
N VAL A 201 7.81 -4.45 4.09
CA VAL A 201 7.35 -5.83 4.31
C VAL A 201 5.90 -5.87 4.76
N VAL A 202 5.49 -5.00 5.68
CA VAL A 202 4.09 -4.88 6.10
C VAL A 202 3.20 -4.52 4.90
N GLN A 203 3.63 -3.60 4.04
CA GLN A 203 2.92 -3.25 2.81
C GLN A 203 2.73 -4.45 1.87
N ARG A 204 3.80 -5.24 1.66
CA ARG A 204 3.75 -6.47 0.86
C ARG A 204 2.80 -7.49 1.49
N LEU A 205 2.84 -7.65 2.81
CA LEU A 205 1.96 -8.56 3.54
C LEU A 205 0.48 -8.17 3.42
N LEU A 206 0.16 -6.89 3.63
CA LEU A 206 -1.21 -6.39 3.46
C LEU A 206 -1.69 -6.55 2.02
N SER A 207 -0.84 -6.19 1.04
CA SER A 207 -1.15 -6.35 -0.38
C SER A 207 -1.38 -7.81 -0.74
N TRP A 208 -0.62 -8.71 -0.13
CA TRP A 208 -0.80 -10.13 -0.31
C TRP A 208 -2.12 -10.63 0.29
N TRP A 209 -2.46 -10.25 1.52
CA TRP A 209 -3.76 -10.60 2.12
C TRP A 209 -4.95 -10.09 1.32
N VAL A 210 -4.88 -8.89 0.76
CA VAL A 210 -5.90 -8.33 -0.15
C VAL A 210 -6.19 -9.29 -1.31
N ASN A 211 -5.18 -9.99 -1.83
CA ASN A 211 -5.33 -10.89 -2.97
C ASN A 211 -5.81 -12.29 -2.59
N TYR A 212 -5.55 -12.76 -1.36
CA TYR A 212 -5.78 -14.15 -0.97
C TYR A 212 -6.97 -14.35 -0.02
N VAL A 213 -7.37 -13.33 0.74
CA VAL A 213 -8.42 -13.50 1.75
C VAL A 213 -9.78 -13.93 1.16
N GLN A 214 -10.06 -13.51 -0.08
CA GLN A 214 -11.23 -13.95 -0.86
C GLN A 214 -11.18 -15.42 -1.28
N ARG A 215 -9.97 -15.96 -1.50
CA ARG A 215 -9.75 -17.31 -2.01
C ARG A 215 -9.55 -18.33 -0.90
N VAL A 216 -8.97 -17.89 0.21
CA VAL A 216 -8.60 -18.72 1.35
C VAL A 216 -9.28 -18.18 2.60
N PRO A 217 -10.57 -18.49 2.83
CA PRO A 217 -11.32 -18.02 4.00
C PRO A 217 -10.66 -18.41 5.34
N ALA A 218 -9.86 -19.48 5.36
CA ALA A 218 -9.09 -19.89 6.53
C ALA A 218 -8.08 -18.83 7.01
N LEU A 219 -7.71 -17.86 6.16
CA LEU A 219 -6.85 -16.74 6.54
C LEU A 219 -7.58 -15.68 7.36
N VAL A 220 -8.90 -15.58 7.23
CA VAL A 220 -9.69 -14.46 7.79
C VAL A 220 -9.43 -14.25 9.29
N PRO A 221 -9.50 -15.28 10.16
CA PRO A 221 -9.32 -15.05 11.61
C PRO A 221 -7.95 -14.45 11.94
N THR A 222 -6.88 -14.98 11.35
CA THR A 222 -5.51 -14.49 11.55
C THR A 222 -5.34 -13.08 11.00
N VAL A 223 -5.88 -12.80 9.80
CA VAL A 223 -5.78 -11.48 9.18
C VAL A 223 -6.54 -10.44 10.01
N VAL A 224 -7.76 -10.75 10.45
CA VAL A 224 -8.58 -9.83 11.28
C VAL A 224 -7.90 -9.57 12.62
N GLY A 225 -7.43 -10.62 13.29
CA GLY A 225 -6.73 -10.51 14.58
C GLY A 225 -5.45 -9.68 14.49
N THR A 226 -4.76 -9.72 13.34
CA THR A 226 -3.54 -8.93 13.13
C THR A 226 -3.82 -7.51 12.63
N LEU A 227 -4.83 -7.33 11.76
CA LEU A 227 -5.09 -6.07 11.08
C LEU A 227 -5.57 -4.99 12.05
N LEU A 228 -6.42 -5.33 13.02
CA LEU A 228 -6.95 -4.37 13.99
C LEU A 228 -5.85 -3.62 14.76
N PRO A 229 -4.96 -4.30 15.52
CA PRO A 229 -3.90 -3.62 16.26
C PRO A 229 -2.90 -2.93 15.33
N LEU A 230 -2.68 -3.48 14.13
CA LEU A 230 -1.83 -2.85 13.13
C LEU A 230 -2.41 -1.51 12.65
N VAL A 231 -3.69 -1.45 12.30
CA VAL A 231 -4.34 -0.21 11.85
C VAL A 231 -4.35 0.85 12.95
N GLN A 232 -4.69 0.47 14.18
CA GLN A 232 -4.61 1.37 15.34
C GLN A 232 -3.21 1.95 15.49
N GLN A 233 -2.19 1.09 15.33
CA GLN A 233 -0.81 1.53 15.45
C GLN A 233 -0.38 2.44 14.31
N LEU A 234 -0.78 2.14 13.06
CA LEU A 234 -0.50 2.98 11.90
C LEU A 234 -1.12 4.37 12.05
N GLN A 235 -2.35 4.44 12.53
CA GLN A 235 -3.01 5.72 12.82
C GLN A 235 -2.25 6.51 13.89
N SER A 236 -1.91 5.87 15.01
CA SER A 236 -1.13 6.50 16.09
C SER A 236 0.23 7.04 15.58
N CYS A 237 0.93 6.24 14.77
CA CYS A 237 2.21 6.64 14.18
C CYS A 237 2.05 7.78 13.17
N SER A 238 0.98 7.77 12.38
CA SER A 238 0.68 8.84 11.42
C SER A 238 0.39 10.16 12.13
N ALA A 239 -0.40 10.13 13.21
CA ALA A 239 -0.74 11.30 14.00
C ALA A 239 0.51 11.94 14.64
N GLN A 240 1.43 11.11 15.16
CA GLN A 240 2.69 11.57 15.73
C GLN A 240 3.60 12.25 14.70
N LEU A 241 3.73 11.68 13.49
CA LEU A 241 4.55 12.27 12.44
C LEU A 241 3.94 13.52 11.82
N LEU A 242 2.62 13.54 11.64
CA LEU A 242 1.92 14.65 11.00
C LEU A 242 1.80 15.84 11.96
N GLY A 243 1.64 15.59 13.26
CA GLY A 243 1.52 16.62 14.29
C GLY A 243 2.78 17.48 14.44
N THR A 244 3.97 16.92 14.24
CA THR A 244 5.23 17.68 14.38
C THR A 244 5.48 18.70 13.25
N ALA A 245 4.80 18.57 12.12
CA ALA A 245 5.02 19.46 10.97
C ALA A 245 4.18 20.74 11.01
N ALA A 246 3.23 20.85 11.94
CA ALA A 246 2.24 21.91 11.97
C ALA A 246 2.61 23.10 12.86
N GLU A 247 3.85 23.19 13.39
CA GLU A 247 4.27 24.41 14.07
C GLU A 247 4.26 25.57 13.06
N PRO A 248 3.39 26.58 13.24
CA PRO A 248 3.30 27.69 12.32
C PRO A 248 4.63 28.43 12.38
N ALA A 249 5.39 28.39 11.28
CA ALA A 249 6.54 29.26 11.11
C ALA A 249 6.07 30.68 11.43
N ALA A 250 6.56 31.23 12.53
CA ALA A 250 6.22 32.59 12.94
C ALA A 250 6.43 33.50 11.73
N PRO A 251 5.48 34.39 11.40
CA PRO A 251 5.61 35.26 10.26
C PRO A 251 6.82 36.16 10.51
N THR A 252 7.98 35.78 9.96
CA THR A 252 9.14 36.65 9.85
C THR A 252 8.75 37.67 8.79
N ALA A 253 8.15 38.75 9.27
CA ALA A 253 7.96 39.97 8.52
C ALA A 253 9.34 40.52 8.22
N GLU A 254 9.80 40.41 6.98
CA GLU A 254 10.69 41.40 6.36
C GLU A 254 10.73 41.17 4.85
N ASP A 255 10.49 42.27 4.14
CA ASP A 255 10.23 42.39 2.72
C ASP A 255 11.38 41.83 1.86
N SER A 256 11.12 40.80 1.06
CA SER A 256 11.97 40.47 -0.10
C SER A 256 11.17 39.69 -1.14
N GLU A 257 10.85 40.41 -2.21
CA GLU A 257 10.15 39.92 -3.39
C GLU A 257 10.95 38.83 -4.13
N ALA A 258 10.20 37.83 -4.60
CA ALA A 258 10.47 37.08 -5.82
C ALA A 258 11.74 36.21 -5.89
N GLN A 259 11.80 35.15 -5.09
CA GLN A 259 12.25 33.85 -5.61
C GLN A 259 11.23 32.78 -5.24
N ALA A 260 10.38 32.42 -6.21
CA ALA A 260 9.59 31.18 -6.20
C ALA A 260 10.54 29.98 -6.39
N GLY A 261 11.53 29.87 -5.51
CA GLY A 261 12.40 28.71 -5.41
C GLY A 261 11.54 27.54 -4.98
N SER A 262 11.50 26.52 -5.82
CA SER A 262 10.95 25.20 -5.51
C SER A 262 11.71 24.64 -4.32
N HIS A 263 11.34 25.08 -3.11
CA HIS A 263 11.73 24.45 -1.87
C HIS A 263 10.99 23.12 -1.84
N SER A 264 11.56 22.16 -2.56
CA SER A 264 11.25 20.75 -2.47
C SER A 264 11.53 20.36 -1.03
N CYS A 265 10.52 20.56 -0.18
CA CYS A 265 10.48 20.08 1.18
C CYS A 265 10.74 18.59 1.05
N SER A 266 11.97 18.17 1.31
CA SER A 266 12.44 16.82 1.09
C SER A 266 11.63 15.92 2.02
N ARG A 267 10.53 15.40 1.49
CA ARG A 267 9.61 14.64 2.32
C ARG A 267 10.36 13.51 2.95
N HIS A 268 10.09 13.38 4.22
CA HIS A 268 10.72 12.39 5.02
C HIS A 268 10.35 10.99 4.46
N PRO A 269 11.31 10.13 4.09
CA PRO A 269 11.05 8.87 3.38
C PRO A 269 10.10 7.94 4.16
N LEU A 270 10.11 8.07 5.49
CA LEU A 270 9.21 7.33 6.38
C LEU A 270 7.74 7.76 6.26
N GLN A 271 7.51 9.07 6.10
CA GLN A 271 6.17 9.61 5.96
C GLN A 271 5.55 9.08 4.66
N SER A 272 6.31 9.08 3.56
CA SER A 272 5.87 8.47 2.29
C SER A 272 5.53 6.99 2.47
N ALA A 273 6.41 6.21 3.09
CA ALA A 273 6.20 4.77 3.29
C ALA A 273 4.97 4.46 4.17
N LEU A 274 4.71 5.25 5.22
CA LEU A 274 3.51 5.12 6.01
C LEU A 274 2.26 5.47 5.21
N LEU A 275 2.27 6.59 4.48
CA LEU A 275 1.13 7.01 3.69
C LEU A 275 0.80 6.01 2.57
N GLU A 276 1.81 5.34 1.99
CA GLU A 276 1.60 4.23 1.05
C GLU A 276 0.93 2.99 1.69
N LEU A 277 1.12 2.80 2.99
CA LEU A 277 0.57 1.66 3.72
C LEU A 277 -0.93 1.82 4.02
N HIS A 278 -1.38 3.07 4.26
CA HIS A 278 -2.76 3.38 4.64
C HIS A 278 -3.78 2.88 3.59
N PRO A 279 -3.69 3.20 2.29
CA PRO A 279 -4.65 2.71 1.31
C PRO A 279 -4.74 1.19 1.23
N THR A 280 -3.61 0.49 1.45
CA THR A 280 -3.56 -0.97 1.41
C THR A 280 -4.27 -1.58 2.62
N ALA A 281 -4.02 -1.04 3.82
CA ALA A 281 -4.74 -1.42 5.03
C ALA A 281 -6.25 -1.14 4.92
N SER A 282 -6.59 0.01 4.32
CA SER A 282 -7.98 0.44 4.07
C SER A 282 -8.69 -0.58 3.20
N MET A 283 -8.10 -0.86 2.03
CA MET A 283 -8.64 -1.81 1.07
C MET A 283 -8.80 -3.20 1.68
N LEU A 284 -7.87 -3.66 2.50
CA LEU A 284 -8.00 -4.95 3.18
C LEU A 284 -9.19 -4.96 4.16
N ALA A 285 -9.34 -3.91 4.97
CA ALA A 285 -10.48 -3.77 5.87
C ALA A 285 -11.82 -3.75 5.09
N CYS A 286 -11.86 -3.04 3.96
CA CYS A 286 -13.01 -3.02 3.04
C CYS A 286 -13.36 -4.41 2.50
N LEU A 287 -12.37 -5.16 2.03
CA LEU A 287 -12.58 -6.51 1.49
C LEU A 287 -13.06 -7.49 2.56
N LEU A 288 -12.45 -7.43 3.75
CA LEU A 288 -12.89 -8.22 4.90
C LEU A 288 -14.34 -7.90 5.27
N ALA A 289 -14.74 -6.62 5.19
CA ALA A 289 -16.10 -6.21 5.46
C ALA A 289 -17.10 -6.73 4.41
N SER A 290 -16.77 -6.64 3.12
CA SER A 290 -17.67 -7.02 2.03
C SER A 290 -17.87 -8.53 1.92
N GLU A 291 -16.81 -9.32 2.06
CA GLU A 291 -16.84 -10.77 1.81
C GLU A 291 -17.52 -11.55 2.93
N LEU A 292 -17.39 -11.07 4.17
CA LEU A 292 -17.86 -11.80 5.35
C LEU A 292 -19.24 -11.35 5.83
N GLY A 293 -19.74 -10.22 5.33
CA GLY A 293 -21.17 -9.88 5.43
C GLY A 293 -22.07 -10.90 4.73
N GLY A 294 -21.54 -11.70 3.80
CA GLY A 294 -22.24 -12.79 3.12
C GLY A 294 -22.00 -14.15 3.78
N ALA A 295 -22.63 -14.44 4.92
CA ALA A 295 -22.86 -15.77 5.53
C ALA A 295 -21.68 -16.77 5.70
N LYS A 296 -20.46 -16.45 5.25
CA LYS A 296 -19.30 -17.38 5.21
C LYS A 296 -18.39 -17.26 6.42
N ALA A 297 -18.56 -16.24 7.25
CA ALA A 297 -17.84 -16.12 8.52
C ALA A 297 -18.40 -17.13 9.52
N GLY A 298 -17.56 -17.96 10.12
CA GLY A 298 -17.94 -18.65 11.35
C GLY A 298 -18.37 -17.63 12.42
N ALA A 299 -19.23 -18.04 13.36
CA ALA A 299 -19.83 -17.14 14.36
C ALA A 299 -18.80 -16.27 15.12
N GLY A 300 -17.62 -16.82 15.43
CA GLY A 300 -16.53 -16.07 16.06
C GLY A 300 -15.92 -14.99 15.17
N GLY A 301 -15.67 -15.30 13.90
CA GLY A 301 -15.06 -14.35 12.96
C GLY A 301 -15.97 -13.16 12.66
N ALA A 302 -17.29 -13.35 12.65
CA ALA A 302 -18.25 -12.27 12.42
C ALA A 302 -18.15 -11.17 13.49
N ALA A 303 -17.97 -11.52 14.77
CA ALA A 303 -17.86 -10.56 15.85
C ALA A 303 -16.57 -9.72 15.75
N ASP A 304 -15.43 -10.36 15.46
CA ASP A 304 -14.15 -9.66 15.30
C ASP A 304 -14.15 -8.74 14.08
N LEU A 305 -14.85 -9.13 13.01
CA LEU A 305 -15.02 -8.30 11.82
C LEU A 305 -15.94 -7.10 12.07
N LEU A 306 -17.05 -7.31 12.78
CA LEU A 306 -17.88 -6.21 13.21
C LEU A 306 -17.06 -5.25 14.08
N ARG A 307 -16.26 -5.76 15.01
CA ARG A 307 -15.35 -4.95 15.82
C ARG A 307 -14.36 -4.17 14.95
N LEU A 308 -13.73 -4.81 13.97
CA LEU A 308 -12.84 -4.15 13.02
C LEU A 308 -13.54 -3.04 12.22
N GLN A 309 -14.77 -3.29 11.75
CA GLN A 309 -15.57 -2.27 11.04
C GLN A 309 -15.96 -1.09 11.94
N HIS A 310 -16.25 -1.36 13.22
CA HIS A 310 -16.62 -0.36 14.21
C HIS A 310 -15.43 0.39 14.82
N GLU A 311 -14.21 0.01 14.46
CA GLU A 311 -13.02 0.65 14.96
C GLU A 311 -12.85 2.05 14.35
N PRO A 312 -12.77 3.12 15.16
CA PRO A 312 -12.62 4.49 14.65
C PRO A 312 -11.35 4.68 13.82
N ALA A 313 -10.26 3.98 14.16
CA ALA A 313 -9.02 4.02 13.39
C ALA A 313 -9.20 3.51 11.95
N VAL A 314 -10.07 2.52 11.72
CA VAL A 314 -10.38 2.01 10.38
C VAL A 314 -11.20 3.04 9.59
N ALA A 315 -12.19 3.65 10.24
CA ALA A 315 -12.98 4.73 9.66
C ALA A 315 -12.12 5.94 9.25
N GLU A 316 -11.23 6.40 10.13
CA GLU A 316 -10.30 7.50 9.84
C GLU A 316 -9.39 7.16 8.66
N LEU A 317 -8.83 5.95 8.67
CA LEU A 317 -7.96 5.46 7.60
C LEU A 317 -8.68 5.38 6.25
N GLN A 318 -9.96 4.98 6.26
CA GLN A 318 -10.81 4.98 5.07
C GLN A 318 -11.11 6.40 4.57
N LEU A 319 -11.40 7.34 5.48
CA LEU A 319 -11.65 8.74 5.13
C LEU A 319 -10.39 9.42 4.57
N GLN A 320 -9.22 9.15 5.14
CA GLN A 320 -7.93 9.65 4.64
C GLN A 320 -7.64 9.10 3.25
N ALA A 321 -7.83 7.79 3.04
CA ALA A 321 -7.67 7.17 1.73
C ALA A 321 -8.66 7.77 0.71
N LEU A 322 -9.93 7.93 1.09
CA LEU A 322 -10.96 8.53 0.24
C LEU A 322 -10.58 9.96 -0.19
N ALA A 323 -10.13 10.77 0.76
CA ALA A 323 -9.69 12.13 0.50
C ALA A 323 -8.52 12.18 -0.48
N ALA A 324 -7.53 11.30 -0.31
CA ALA A 324 -6.37 11.19 -1.20
C ALA A 324 -6.78 10.81 -2.63
N TRP A 325 -7.64 9.79 -2.78
CA TRP A 325 -8.12 9.37 -4.10
C TRP A 325 -9.00 10.43 -4.77
N THR A 326 -9.85 11.11 -4.00
CA THR A 326 -10.67 12.22 -4.51
C THR A 326 -9.80 13.35 -5.03
N ALA A 327 -8.75 13.72 -4.30
CA ALA A 327 -7.78 14.71 -4.72
C ALA A 327 -7.09 14.32 -6.04
N GLN A 328 -6.67 13.06 -6.15
CA GLN A 328 -6.01 12.55 -7.35
C GLN A 328 -6.97 12.53 -8.56
N LEU A 329 -8.22 12.11 -8.36
CA LEU A 329 -9.25 12.17 -9.40
C LEU A 329 -9.52 13.61 -9.84
N HIS A 330 -9.52 14.55 -8.90
CA HIS A 330 -9.67 15.96 -9.21
C HIS A 330 -8.47 16.50 -10.00
N GLN A 331 -7.23 16.22 -9.59
CA GLN A 331 -6.03 16.58 -10.34
C GLN A 331 -6.09 16.01 -11.77
N HIS A 332 -6.55 14.77 -11.91
CA HIS A 332 -6.74 14.13 -13.20
C HIS A 332 -7.77 14.89 -14.06
N HIS A 333 -8.91 15.22 -13.45
CA HIS A 333 -9.98 15.97 -14.10
C HIS A 333 -9.51 17.35 -14.59
N VAL A 334 -8.80 18.10 -13.76
CA VAL A 334 -8.27 19.43 -14.10
C VAL A 334 -7.26 19.36 -15.24
N ALA A 335 -6.29 18.45 -15.16
CA ALA A 335 -5.30 18.29 -16.22
C ALA A 335 -5.97 17.89 -17.56
N GLN A 336 -7.03 17.08 -17.50
CA GLN A 336 -7.76 16.71 -18.70
C GLN A 336 -8.62 17.86 -19.27
N GLN A 337 -9.25 18.68 -18.43
CA GLN A 337 -9.93 19.91 -18.88
C GLN A 337 -8.94 20.86 -19.56
N GLN A 338 -7.75 21.04 -18.99
CA GLN A 338 -6.70 21.88 -19.58
C GLN A 338 -6.26 21.37 -20.95
N GLN A 339 -6.14 20.05 -21.14
CA GLN A 339 -5.83 19.45 -22.44
C GLN A 339 -6.95 19.66 -23.47
N GLN A 340 -8.23 19.53 -23.06
CA GLN A 340 -9.36 19.77 -23.94
C GLN A 340 -9.45 21.24 -24.39
N HIS A 341 -9.21 22.19 -23.49
CA HIS A 341 -9.15 23.61 -23.86
C HIS A 341 -8.02 23.91 -24.84
N HIS A 342 -6.84 23.29 -24.68
CA HIS A 342 -5.74 23.47 -25.63
C HIS A 342 -6.06 22.89 -27.02
N GLN A 343 -6.69 21.71 -27.09
CA GLN A 343 -7.11 21.13 -28.37
C GLN A 343 -8.18 21.98 -29.05
N GLN A 344 -9.21 22.41 -28.33
CA GLN A 344 -10.24 23.29 -28.90
C GLN A 344 -9.66 24.61 -29.39
N HIS A 345 -8.70 25.19 -28.66
CA HIS A 345 -8.09 26.44 -29.09
C HIS A 345 -7.21 26.23 -30.34
N GLN A 346 -6.51 25.09 -30.43
CA GLN A 346 -5.71 24.74 -31.60
C GLN A 346 -6.58 24.46 -32.83
N ASP A 347 -7.70 23.76 -32.67
CA ASP A 347 -8.66 23.50 -33.75
C ASP A 347 -9.38 24.78 -34.19
N GLN A 348 -9.70 25.70 -33.27
CA GLN A 348 -10.24 27.02 -33.60
C GLN A 348 -9.24 27.90 -34.35
N LEU A 349 -7.94 27.76 -34.09
CA LEU A 349 -6.91 28.45 -34.88
C LEU A 349 -6.76 27.84 -36.29
N ALA A 350 -7.09 26.56 -36.46
CA ALA A 350 -7.01 25.86 -37.74
C ALA A 350 -8.28 26.01 -38.61
N GLN A 351 -9.45 26.20 -38.01
CA GLN A 351 -10.73 26.33 -38.73
C GLN A 351 -11.24 27.78 -38.68
N GLN A 352 -11.28 28.41 -39.86
CA GLN A 352 -11.82 29.76 -40.08
C GLN A 352 -13.20 29.97 -39.44
N PRO A 353 -13.52 31.21 -39.01
CA PRO A 353 -14.63 31.55 -38.13
C PRO A 353 -15.98 31.36 -38.84
N SER A 354 -16.52 30.16 -38.78
CA SER A 354 -17.83 29.82 -39.33
C SER A 354 -18.80 29.51 -38.19
N LYS A 355 -19.42 30.57 -37.65
CA LYS A 355 -20.55 30.59 -36.71
C LYS A 355 -20.35 29.86 -35.37
N GLN A 356 -20.09 30.68 -34.35
CA GLN A 356 -20.18 30.39 -32.91
C GLN A 356 -21.42 29.57 -32.57
N GLN A 357 -21.27 28.27 -32.36
CA GLN A 357 -22.16 27.51 -31.50
C GLN A 357 -21.39 27.27 -30.20
N GLN A 358 -21.41 28.30 -29.37
CA GLN A 358 -20.85 28.29 -28.02
C GLN A 358 -21.72 27.36 -27.19
N VAL A 359 -21.43 26.06 -27.22
CA VAL A 359 -21.99 25.10 -26.29
C VAL A 359 -21.48 25.52 -24.93
N CYS A 360 -22.35 26.19 -24.17
CA CYS A 360 -22.14 26.53 -22.78
C CYS A 360 -22.01 25.19 -22.04
N ALA A 361 -20.78 24.70 -21.87
CA ALA A 361 -20.50 23.72 -20.86
C ALA A 361 -20.69 24.48 -19.55
N ASP A 362 -21.86 24.34 -18.95
CA ASP A 362 -22.10 24.86 -17.60
C ASP A 362 -20.98 24.32 -16.71
N ASP A 363 -20.12 25.23 -16.23
CA ASP A 363 -19.03 24.92 -15.34
C ASP A 363 -19.64 24.25 -14.10
N ILE A 364 -19.43 22.94 -13.98
CA ILE A 364 -19.81 22.22 -12.77
C ILE A 364 -19.05 22.90 -11.63
N PRO A 365 -19.75 23.45 -10.62
CA PRO A 365 -19.15 24.32 -9.62
C PRO A 365 -17.93 23.66 -9.01
N ALA A 366 -16.83 24.41 -9.06
CA ALA A 366 -15.49 23.94 -8.79
C ALA A 366 -15.39 23.27 -7.42
N TYR A 367 -14.79 22.08 -7.45
CA TYR A 367 -14.14 21.44 -6.32
C TYR A 367 -13.58 22.46 -5.32
N HIS A 368 -14.04 22.37 -4.08
CA HIS A 368 -13.59 23.27 -3.03
C HIS A 368 -12.24 22.77 -2.52
N GLN A 369 -11.13 23.27 -3.09
CA GLN A 369 -9.77 22.90 -2.68
C GLN A 369 -9.51 23.10 -1.17
N GLY A 370 -10.22 24.04 -0.54
CA GLY A 370 -10.21 24.25 0.91
C GLY A 370 -10.78 23.09 1.73
N MET A 371 -11.56 22.19 1.13
CA MET A 371 -12.22 21.08 1.82
C MET A 371 -11.26 19.96 2.19
N LEU A 372 -10.28 19.65 1.33
CA LEU A 372 -9.29 18.67 1.71
C LEU A 372 -8.52 19.15 2.94
N ARG A 373 -8.27 20.47 3.07
CA ARG A 373 -7.61 21.05 4.26
C ARG A 373 -8.40 20.85 5.57
N LEU A 374 -9.67 20.46 5.52
CA LEU A 374 -10.48 20.18 6.71
C LEU A 374 -10.12 18.84 7.38
N LEU A 375 -9.47 17.92 6.67
CA LEU A 375 -9.00 16.67 7.26
C LEU A 375 -7.58 16.82 7.81
N PRO A 376 -7.30 16.34 9.04
CA PRO A 376 -5.96 16.36 9.61
C PRO A 376 -4.96 15.65 8.69
N GLY A 377 -3.88 16.35 8.32
CA GLY A 377 -2.81 15.80 7.49
C GLY A 377 -3.17 15.54 6.02
N SER A 378 -4.32 16.01 5.54
CA SER A 378 -4.78 15.77 4.18
C SER A 378 -3.82 16.18 3.08
N GLN A 379 -3.08 17.28 3.25
CA GLN A 379 -2.08 17.72 2.29
C GLN A 379 -0.99 16.65 2.14
N ALA A 380 -0.52 16.09 3.26
CA ALA A 380 0.46 15.00 3.21
C ALA A 380 -0.09 13.78 2.47
N TYR A 381 -1.36 13.42 2.69
CA TYR A 381 -2.03 12.34 1.97
C TYR A 381 -2.14 12.61 0.46
N GLN A 382 -2.57 13.81 0.06
CA GLN A 382 -2.62 14.21 -1.34
C GLN A 382 -1.26 14.07 -2.00
N ASP A 383 -0.25 14.56 -1.32
CA ASP A 383 1.05 14.59 -1.90
C ASP A 383 1.73 13.21 -1.95
N ALA A 384 1.41 12.31 -1.01
CA ALA A 384 1.84 10.93 -1.06
C ALA A 384 1.12 10.15 -2.17
N ALA A 385 -0.17 10.41 -2.40
CA ALA A 385 -0.89 9.86 -3.55
C ALA A 385 -0.26 10.31 -4.87
N ALA A 386 0.11 11.59 -4.98
CA ALA A 386 0.83 12.11 -6.13
C ALA A 386 2.21 11.43 -6.31
N ALA A 387 2.98 11.26 -5.24
CA ALA A 387 4.27 10.58 -5.28
C ALA A 387 4.14 9.10 -5.69
N GLU A 388 3.12 8.40 -5.20
CA GLU A 388 2.85 7.00 -5.54
C GLU A 388 2.46 6.83 -7.01
N ALA A 389 1.67 7.74 -7.56
CA ALA A 389 1.32 7.75 -8.98
C ALA A 389 2.57 7.85 -9.87
N VAL A 390 3.51 8.73 -9.51
CA VAL A 390 4.81 8.86 -10.20
C VAL A 390 5.64 7.59 -10.05
N ARG A 391 5.73 7.03 -8.84
CA ARG A 391 6.55 5.85 -8.54
C ARG A 391 6.13 4.61 -9.31
N ARG A 392 4.82 4.40 -9.49
CA ARG A 392 4.31 3.25 -10.24
C ARG A 392 4.55 3.36 -11.73
N GLY A 393 4.97 4.52 -12.23
CA GLY A 393 5.17 4.77 -13.67
C GLY A 393 3.92 4.44 -14.49
N LEU A 394 2.75 4.45 -13.86
CA LEU A 394 1.51 4.12 -14.54
C LEU A 394 1.21 5.25 -15.52
N PRO A 395 0.81 4.93 -16.77
CA PRO A 395 0.30 5.96 -17.65
C PRO A 395 -0.87 6.65 -16.93
N PHE A 396 -0.98 7.96 -17.14
CA PHE A 396 -1.92 8.83 -16.45
C PHE A 396 -3.35 8.26 -16.42
N GLU A 397 -3.82 7.66 -17.53
CA GLU A 397 -5.13 7.02 -17.63
C GLU A 397 -5.29 5.74 -16.77
N ALA A 398 -4.26 4.91 -16.67
CA ALA A 398 -4.31 3.71 -15.83
C ALA A 398 -4.37 4.09 -14.35
N SER A 399 -3.68 5.17 -13.97
CA SER A 399 -3.75 5.72 -12.61
C SER A 399 -5.16 6.22 -12.27
N ALA A 400 -5.85 6.84 -13.21
CA ALA A 400 -7.22 7.34 -13.02
C ALA A 400 -8.23 6.22 -12.84
N ARG A 401 -8.19 5.18 -13.69
CA ARG A 401 -9.05 4.00 -13.53
C ARG A 401 -8.82 3.30 -12.19
N GLN A 402 -7.56 3.19 -11.76
CA GLN A 402 -7.24 2.63 -10.46
C GLN A 402 -7.80 3.50 -9.32
N ALA A 403 -7.62 4.82 -9.40
CA ALA A 403 -8.16 5.75 -8.41
C ALA A 403 -9.70 5.68 -8.34
N GLN A 404 -10.40 5.55 -9.48
CA GLN A 404 -11.85 5.37 -9.53
C GLN A 404 -12.30 4.08 -8.83
N LEU A 405 -11.64 2.94 -9.13
CA LEU A 405 -11.97 1.66 -8.49
C LEU A 405 -11.75 1.68 -6.98
N LEU A 406 -10.64 2.29 -6.53
CA LEU A 406 -10.31 2.39 -5.11
C LEU A 406 -11.24 3.35 -4.38
N ALA A 407 -11.55 4.50 -4.97
CA ALA A 407 -12.52 5.44 -4.40
C ALA A 407 -13.92 4.82 -4.30
N GLY A 408 -14.37 4.10 -5.33
CA GLY A 408 -15.64 3.38 -5.32
C GLY A 408 -15.72 2.32 -4.21
N SER A 409 -14.65 1.54 -4.03
CA SER A 409 -14.55 0.54 -2.94
C SER A 409 -14.58 1.18 -1.54
N CYS A 410 -13.89 2.30 -1.35
CA CYS A 410 -13.91 3.06 -0.10
C CYS A 410 -15.33 3.61 0.18
N CYS A 411 -15.98 4.22 -0.81
CA CYS A 411 -17.36 4.69 -0.72
C CYS A 411 -18.33 3.57 -0.34
N TYR A 412 -18.24 2.42 -1.01
CA TYR A 412 -19.08 1.27 -0.71
C TYR A 412 -18.92 0.82 0.75
N THR A 413 -17.67 0.79 1.24
CA THR A 413 -17.39 0.34 2.60
C THR A 413 -17.89 1.33 3.64
N ILE A 414 -17.64 2.63 3.45
CA ILE A 414 -18.19 3.69 4.30
C ILE A 414 -19.72 3.64 4.31
N PHE A 415 -20.34 3.46 3.15
CA PHE A 415 -21.79 3.30 3.05
C PHE A 415 -22.29 2.05 3.77
N SER A 416 -21.60 0.92 3.62
CA SER A 416 -21.95 -0.32 4.32
C SER A 416 -21.84 -0.16 5.83
N TYR A 417 -20.80 0.50 6.31
CA TYR A 417 -20.59 0.84 7.72
C TYR A 417 -21.74 1.71 8.24
N LEU A 418 -22.09 2.78 7.51
CA LEU A 418 -23.19 3.67 7.89
C LEU A 418 -24.50 2.90 7.94
N ARG A 419 -24.78 2.06 6.94
CA ARG A 419 -25.98 1.22 6.91
C ARG A 419 -26.03 0.26 8.09
N HIS A 420 -24.92 -0.40 8.43
CA HIS A 420 -24.85 -1.31 9.57
C HIS A 420 -24.99 -0.58 10.91
N SER A 421 -24.37 0.59 11.04
CA SER A 421 -24.50 1.45 12.23
C SER A 421 -25.93 1.94 12.43
N LEU A 422 -26.61 2.35 11.35
CA LEU A 422 -28.01 2.77 11.36
C LEU A 422 -28.98 1.62 11.65
N ALA A 423 -28.70 0.41 11.16
CA ALA A 423 -29.52 -0.76 11.46
C ALA A 423 -29.38 -1.21 12.92
N SER A 424 -28.16 -1.13 13.48
CA SER A 424 -27.85 -1.58 14.84
C SER A 424 -28.34 -0.62 15.93
N THR A 425 -28.64 0.64 15.57
CA THR A 425 -29.08 1.69 16.50
C THR A 425 -30.59 1.68 16.78
N SER A 426 -31.32 0.68 16.24
CA SER A 426 -32.73 0.45 16.58
C SER A 426 -32.95 0.04 18.06
N GLY A 427 -31.88 -0.27 18.81
CA GLY A 427 -31.93 -0.58 20.25
C GLY A 427 -31.18 0.43 21.11
N GLN A 428 -31.75 1.62 21.34
CA GLN A 428 -31.50 2.58 22.45
C GLN A 428 -30.07 3.05 22.80
N GLN A 429 -29.01 2.51 22.22
CA GLN A 429 -27.68 3.09 22.36
C GLN A 429 -27.60 4.32 21.48
N GLN A 430 -27.60 5.50 22.12
CA GLN A 430 -27.29 6.77 21.47
C GLN A 430 -26.04 6.56 20.62
N LEU A 431 -26.17 6.80 19.30
CA LEU A 431 -25.03 7.04 18.43
C LEU A 431 -24.11 7.99 19.16
N SER A 432 -22.97 7.47 19.65
CA SER A 432 -21.97 8.33 20.26
C SER A 432 -21.70 9.43 19.23
N ARG A 433 -21.86 10.70 19.65
CA ARG A 433 -21.72 11.88 18.79
C ARG A 433 -20.35 11.94 18.07
N ASP A 434 -19.43 11.07 18.45
CA ASP A 434 -18.06 10.96 17.96
C ASP A 434 -17.88 9.96 16.80
N ALA A 435 -18.96 9.46 16.18
CA ALA A 435 -18.85 8.65 14.97
C ALA A 435 -18.27 9.48 13.81
N LEU A 436 -16.94 9.48 13.66
CA LEU A 436 -16.15 10.18 12.62
C LEU A 436 -16.69 10.01 11.19
N VAL A 437 -17.36 8.88 10.92
CA VAL A 437 -17.94 8.56 9.60
C VAL A 437 -19.17 9.42 9.27
N VAL A 438 -19.84 9.98 10.28
CA VAL A 438 -20.96 10.93 10.10
C VAL A 438 -20.47 12.38 10.13
N SER A 439 -19.17 12.61 10.09
CA SER A 439 -18.64 13.97 10.03
C SER A 439 -19.12 14.69 8.75
N PRO A 440 -19.41 16.00 8.80
CA PRO A 440 -19.74 16.78 7.61
C PRO A 440 -18.67 16.67 6.50
N ALA A 441 -17.40 16.47 6.88
CA ALA A 441 -16.30 16.26 5.93
C ALA A 441 -16.45 14.94 5.15
N ALA A 442 -16.79 13.84 5.83
CA ALA A 442 -17.03 12.55 5.19
C ALA A 442 -18.18 12.60 4.18
N VAL A 443 -19.32 13.18 4.58
CA VAL A 443 -20.49 13.34 3.70
C VAL A 443 -20.13 14.17 2.46
N ARG A 444 -19.40 15.28 2.65
CA ARG A 444 -18.95 16.13 1.55
C ARG A 444 -17.99 15.42 0.61
N LEU A 445 -17.04 14.64 1.12
CA LEU A 445 -16.13 13.84 0.27
C LEU A 445 -16.88 12.84 -0.60
N VAL A 446 -17.90 12.17 -0.05
CA VAL A 446 -18.74 11.25 -0.82
C VAL A 446 -19.53 11.99 -1.91
N LEU A 447 -20.11 13.16 -1.59
CA LEU A 447 -20.81 13.99 -2.58
C LEU A 447 -19.88 14.45 -3.71
N GLU A 448 -18.66 14.84 -3.38
CA GLU A 448 -17.66 15.27 -4.37
C GLU A 448 -17.23 14.13 -5.29
N LEU A 449 -17.06 12.93 -4.74
CA LEU A 449 -16.85 11.74 -5.56
C LEU A 449 -18.02 11.43 -6.48
N GLN A 450 -19.26 11.64 -6.03
CA GLN A 450 -20.44 11.48 -6.88
C GLN A 450 -20.47 12.53 -8.01
N LEU A 451 -20.10 13.78 -7.73
CA LEU A 451 -20.00 14.85 -8.73
C LEU A 451 -18.90 14.56 -9.76
N LEU A 452 -17.72 14.11 -9.32
CA LEU A 452 -16.63 13.68 -10.21
C LEU A 452 -17.02 12.47 -11.06
N ALA A 453 -17.76 11.52 -10.50
CA ALA A 453 -18.28 10.39 -11.26
C ALA A 453 -19.32 10.83 -12.31
N ALA A 454 -20.22 11.75 -11.93
CA ALA A 454 -21.23 12.29 -12.84
C ALA A 454 -20.59 13.05 -14.02
N SER A 455 -19.56 13.87 -13.76
CA SER A 455 -18.85 14.61 -14.80
C SER A 455 -18.12 13.67 -15.78
N GLU A 456 -17.54 12.57 -15.27
CA GLU A 456 -16.93 11.54 -16.12
C GLU A 456 -17.95 10.86 -17.03
N VAL A 457 -19.12 10.49 -16.50
CA VAL A 457 -20.22 9.88 -17.29
C VAL A 457 -20.74 10.85 -18.36
N GLN A 458 -20.93 12.13 -18.01
CA GLN A 458 -21.35 13.16 -18.95
C GLN A 458 -20.35 13.30 -20.10
N ARG A 459 -19.05 13.29 -19.79
CA ARG A 459 -18.00 13.35 -20.80
C ARG A 459 -17.95 12.12 -21.71
N GLN A 460 -18.11 10.92 -21.14
CA GLN A 460 -18.20 9.69 -21.95
C GLN A 460 -19.36 9.76 -22.94
N ARG A 461 -20.51 10.32 -22.54
CA ARG A 461 -21.66 10.55 -23.43
C ARG A 461 -21.36 11.57 -24.53
N GLN A 462 -20.67 12.68 -24.22
CA GLN A 462 -20.25 13.66 -25.21
C GLN A 462 -19.30 13.05 -26.25
N ASN A 463 -18.30 12.27 -25.82
CA ASN A 463 -17.36 11.60 -26.71
C ASN A 463 -18.05 10.59 -27.66
N GLN A 464 -19.08 9.88 -27.16
CA GLN A 464 -19.88 8.98 -27.99
C GLN A 464 -20.72 9.74 -29.04
N CYS A 465 -21.29 10.90 -28.68
CA CYS A 465 -22.04 11.72 -29.63
C CYS A 465 -21.13 12.30 -30.74
N SER A 466 -19.94 12.80 -30.38
CA SER A 466 -18.99 13.36 -31.35
C SER A 466 -18.46 12.31 -32.34
N SER A 467 -18.18 11.10 -31.86
CA SER A 467 -17.72 10.00 -32.74
C SER A 467 -18.81 9.45 -33.66
N SER A 468 -20.07 9.47 -33.23
CA SER A 468 -21.20 9.09 -34.10
C SER A 468 -21.47 10.09 -35.23
N SER A 469 -21.19 11.38 -35.01
CA SER A 469 -21.42 12.46 -35.98
C SER A 469 -20.39 12.50 -37.11
N SER A 470 -19.13 12.13 -36.82
CA SER A 470 -18.08 12.03 -37.84
C SER A 470 -18.19 10.77 -38.71
N SER A 471 -18.82 9.71 -38.20
CA SER A 471 -19.03 8.45 -38.94
C SER A 471 -20.12 8.58 -40.01
N SER A 472 -21.13 9.42 -39.74
CA SER A 472 -22.30 9.60 -40.60
C SER A 472 -22.04 10.55 -41.78
N SER A 473 -21.11 11.49 -41.67
CA SER A 473 -20.74 12.40 -42.78
C SER A 473 -19.90 11.74 -43.88
N ASN A 474 -19.11 10.70 -43.55
CA ASN A 474 -18.32 9.96 -44.54
C ASN A 474 -19.10 8.88 -45.31
N SER A 475 -20.27 8.47 -44.82
CA SER A 475 -21.08 7.43 -45.49
C SER A 475 -21.99 7.99 -46.58
N SER A 476 -22.32 9.28 -46.54
CA SER A 476 -23.15 9.97 -47.55
C SER A 476 -22.40 10.42 -48.82
N SER A 477 -21.07 10.38 -48.84
CA SER A 477 -20.25 10.83 -49.98
C SER A 477 -19.75 9.72 -50.91
N ASN A 478 -19.98 8.44 -50.58
CA ASN A 478 -19.54 7.30 -51.39
C ASN A 478 -20.67 6.58 -52.16
N SER A 479 -21.93 7.01 -52.06
CA SER A 479 -23.07 6.35 -52.72
C SER A 479 -23.40 6.87 -54.13
N SER A 480 -22.56 7.73 -54.73
CA SER A 480 -22.85 8.36 -56.05
C SER A 480 -21.88 8.03 -57.19
N SER A 481 -21.08 6.95 -57.10
CA SER A 481 -20.09 6.60 -58.14
C SER A 481 -20.09 5.13 -58.62
N SER A 482 -21.19 4.38 -58.45
CA SER A 482 -21.34 3.01 -58.99
C SER A 482 -22.51 2.88 -59.97
N SER A 483 -22.50 3.68 -61.04
CA SER A 483 -23.40 3.52 -62.19
C SER A 483 -22.70 3.93 -63.48
N ASN A 484 -21.72 3.14 -63.94
CA ASN A 484 -21.38 2.97 -65.37
C ASN A 484 -20.09 2.18 -65.52
N SER A 485 -20.20 0.90 -65.92
CA SER A 485 -19.25 0.22 -66.80
C SER A 485 -19.82 -1.14 -67.21
N SER A 486 -20.74 -1.08 -68.16
CA SER A 486 -21.08 -2.19 -69.04
C SER A 486 -19.93 -2.45 -70.02
N SER A 487 -19.78 -3.72 -70.41
CA SER A 487 -19.26 -4.17 -71.72
C SER A 487 -17.75 -4.23 -71.97
N ASN A 488 -17.19 -5.46 -71.92
CA ASN A 488 -16.33 -6.09 -72.95
C ASN A 488 -15.90 -7.48 -72.44
N SER A 489 -16.39 -8.61 -72.97
CA SER A 489 -16.15 -9.20 -74.29
C SER A 489 -14.66 -9.46 -74.60
N SER A 490 -14.17 -10.68 -74.33
CA SER A 490 -13.36 -11.50 -75.27
C SER A 490 -12.73 -12.76 -74.65
N ARG A 491 -13.02 -13.91 -75.29
CA ARG A 491 -12.05 -14.88 -75.88
C ARG A 491 -10.63 -14.87 -75.28
N ARG A 492 -9.96 -15.99 -74.97
CA ARG A 492 -9.82 -17.27 -75.69
C ARG A 492 -8.90 -18.19 -74.86
N HIS A 493 -9.10 -19.49 -75.06
CA HIS A 493 -8.19 -20.66 -74.91
C HIS A 493 -7.60 -21.02 -73.55
#